data_AF-A0A9J5Y250-F1
#
_entry.id   AF-A0A9J5Y250-F1
#
_cell.length_a   1.000
_cell.length_b   1.000
_cell.length_c   1.000
_cell.angle_alpha   90.00
_cell.angle_beta   90.00
_cell.angle_gamma   90.00
#
_symmetry.space_group_name_H-M   'P 1'
#
loop_
_entity.id
_entity.type
_entity.pdbx_description
1 polymer ?
#
loop_
_entity_poly.entity_id
_entity_poly.type
_entity_poly.pdbx_seq_one_letter_code
_entity_poly.pdbx_strand_id
1 'polypeptide(L)'
;MDPDRSWIYNRNNPGRAGMIPEFTEGVTRFINHAKTLDDFLTSREKKREEEITAAKEVENKRYAALQSQLTFLFESGNILPQCPASSDGSDQEGDENVKSNKESEGDENGKSDKESEGDEK
;
A
#
# COMPACT_ATOMS: atom_id res chain seq x y z
N MET A 1 21.51 -18.83 19.27
CA MET A 1 21.06 -20.13 19.79
C MET A 1 21.01 -20.02 21.29
N ASP A 2 19.83 -20.13 21.87
CA ASP A 2 19.71 -20.11 23.33
C ASP A 2 20.22 -21.44 23.92
N PRO A 3 20.89 -21.42 25.09
CA PRO A 3 21.41 -22.65 25.68
C PRO A 3 20.26 -23.56 26.13
N ASP A 4 20.29 -24.83 25.73
CA ASP A 4 19.34 -25.82 26.23
C ASP A 4 19.64 -26.16 27.70
N ARG A 5 18.74 -25.74 28.58
CA ARG A 5 18.80 -25.97 30.04
C ARG A 5 17.82 -27.05 30.52
N SER A 6 17.21 -27.79 29.59
CA SER A 6 16.25 -28.86 29.89
C SER A 6 16.79 -29.91 30.86
N TRP A 7 18.10 -30.17 30.85
CA TRP A 7 18.79 -31.09 31.77
C TRP A 7 18.60 -30.74 33.25
N ILE A 8 18.53 -29.45 33.62
CA ILE A 8 18.33 -29.00 35.00
C ILE A 8 16.92 -29.36 35.47
N TYR A 9 15.94 -29.14 34.60
CA TYR A 9 14.54 -29.43 34.89
C TYR A 9 14.28 -30.95 34.95
N ASN A 10 14.85 -31.72 34.02
CA ASN A 10 14.75 -33.18 33.98
C ASN A 10 15.37 -33.83 35.22
N ARG A 11 16.50 -33.30 35.70
CA ARG A 11 17.14 -33.77 36.95
C ARG A 11 16.24 -33.56 38.17
N ASN A 12 15.54 -32.43 38.22
CA ASN A 12 14.72 -32.04 39.38
C ASN A 12 13.30 -32.62 39.33
N ASN A 13 12.84 -33.09 38.16
CA ASN A 13 11.49 -33.63 37.96
C ASN A 13 11.54 -35.02 37.31
N PRO A 14 12.16 -36.02 37.97
CA PRO A 14 12.22 -37.38 37.44
C PRO A 14 10.80 -37.91 37.24
N GLY A 15 10.48 -38.36 36.02
CA GLY A 15 9.15 -38.84 35.62
C GLY A 15 8.25 -37.80 34.94
N ARG A 16 8.59 -36.51 34.93
CA ARG A 16 7.84 -35.48 34.18
C ARG A 16 8.49 -35.06 32.86
N ALA A 17 9.66 -35.59 32.52
CA ALA A 17 10.38 -35.26 31.29
C ALA A 17 9.53 -35.47 30.01
N GLY A 18 8.65 -36.48 30.00
CA GLY A 18 7.71 -36.73 28.90
C GLY A 18 6.50 -35.78 28.85
N MET A 19 6.17 -35.11 29.96
CA MET A 19 5.03 -34.18 30.03
C MET A 19 5.37 -32.78 29.49
N ILE A 20 6.64 -32.42 29.40
CA ILE A 20 7.08 -31.09 28.93
C ILE A 20 6.68 -30.83 27.47
N PRO A 21 6.96 -31.73 26.50
CA PRO A 21 6.52 -31.52 25.12
C PRO A 21 5.00 -31.50 25.00
N GLU A 22 4.30 -32.41 25.66
CA GLU A 22 2.82 -32.47 25.66
C GLU A 22 2.19 -31.22 26.28
N PHE A 23 2.75 -30.72 27.39
CA PHE A 23 2.33 -29.48 28.03
C PHE A 23 2.57 -28.29 27.11
N THR A 24 3.75 -28.20 26.50
CA THR A 24 4.08 -27.11 25.57
C THR A 24 3.14 -27.11 24.38
N GLU A 25 2.90 -28.28 23.80
CA GLU A 25 1.95 -28.46 22.70
C GLU A 25 0.52 -28.10 23.12
N GLY A 26 0.09 -28.54 24.31
CA GLY A 26 -1.21 -28.20 24.88
C GLY A 26 -1.39 -26.69 25.04
N VAL A 27 -0.39 -25.99 25.58
CA VAL A 27 -0.38 -24.53 25.70
C VAL A 27 -0.44 -23.86 24.33
N THR A 28 0.34 -24.34 23.34
CA THR A 28 0.30 -23.80 21.98
C THR A 28 -1.09 -23.95 21.35
N ARG A 29 -1.71 -25.13 21.48
CA ARG A 29 -3.08 -25.36 20.98
C ARG A 29 -4.10 -24.47 21.68
N PHE A 30 -3.99 -24.32 23.00
CA PHE A 30 -4.85 -23.41 23.78
C PHE A 30 -4.73 -21.96 23.29
N ILE A 31 -3.51 -21.45 23.12
CA ILE A 31 -3.28 -20.07 22.64
C ILE A 31 -3.86 -19.90 21.23
N ASN A 32 -3.64 -20.86 20.34
CA ASN A 32 -4.16 -20.80 18.98
C ASN A 32 -5.69 -20.79 18.97
N HIS A 33 -6.33 -21.62 19.78
CA HIS A 33 -7.78 -21.62 19.92
C HIS A 33 -8.28 -20.31 20.54
N ALA A 34 -7.64 -19.80 21.60
CA ALA A 34 -7.99 -18.53 22.21
C ALA A 34 -7.94 -17.36 21.20
N LYS A 35 -6.98 -17.38 20.26
CA LYS A 35 -6.88 -16.39 19.17
C LYS A 35 -8.01 -16.49 18.14
N THR A 36 -8.71 -17.62 18.07
CA THR A 36 -9.90 -17.79 17.22
C THR A 36 -11.19 -17.35 17.90
N LEU A 37 -11.17 -17.09 19.21
CA LEU A 37 -12.36 -16.63 19.92
C LEU A 37 -12.72 -15.20 19.52
N ASP A 38 -14.02 -14.94 19.41
CA ASP A 38 -14.58 -13.67 18.94
C ASP A 38 -14.10 -12.48 19.78
N ASP A 39 -13.94 -12.63 21.09
CA ASP A 39 -13.44 -11.56 21.96
C ASP A 39 -12.04 -11.07 21.55
N PHE A 40 -11.17 -12.00 21.13
CA PHE A 40 -9.82 -11.66 20.68
C PHE A 40 -9.83 -11.02 19.29
N LEU A 41 -10.67 -11.56 18.40
CA LEU A 41 -10.81 -11.05 17.03
C LEU A 41 -11.44 -9.66 17.01
N THR A 42 -12.53 -9.45 17.74
CA THR A 42 -13.24 -8.16 17.85
C THR A 42 -12.38 -7.08 18.48
N SER A 43 -11.60 -7.41 19.51
CA SER A 43 -10.65 -6.46 20.12
C SER A 43 -9.55 -6.03 19.13
N ARG A 44 -9.04 -6.99 18.36
CA ARG A 44 -8.03 -6.70 17.31
C ARG A 44 -8.62 -5.90 16.16
N GLU A 45 -9.86 -6.20 15.77
CA GLU A 45 -10.56 -5.52 14.70
C GLU A 45 -10.86 -4.06 15.05
N LYS A 46 -11.44 -3.80 16.23
CA LYS A 46 -11.65 -2.44 16.75
C LYS A 46 -10.37 -1.61 16.74
N LYS A 47 -9.26 -2.21 17.21
CA LYS A 47 -7.96 -1.53 17.20
C LYS A 47 -7.50 -1.15 15.77
N ARG A 48 -7.72 -2.03 14.78
CA ARG A 48 -7.40 -1.73 13.38
C ARG A 48 -8.32 -0.64 12.82
N GLU A 49 -9.60 -0.68 13.14
CA GLU A 49 -10.56 0.35 12.69
C GLU A 49 -10.21 1.74 13.23
N GLU A 50 -9.80 1.82 14.50
CA GLU A 50 -9.30 3.06 15.12
C GLU A 50 -8.03 3.57 14.41
N GLU A 51 -7.07 2.68 14.14
CA GLU A 51 -5.83 3.02 13.44
C GLU A 51 -6.11 3.52 12.00
N ILE A 52 -6.99 2.84 11.26
CA ILE A 52 -7.39 3.23 9.90
C ILE A 52 -8.07 4.59 9.92
N THR A 53 -8.95 4.84 10.89
CA THR A 53 -9.66 6.12 11.01
C THR A 53 -8.68 7.26 11.30
N ALA A 54 -7.74 7.06 12.22
CA ALA A 54 -6.70 8.04 12.53
C ALA A 54 -5.79 8.31 11.33
N ALA A 55 -5.34 7.26 10.63
CA ALA A 55 -4.50 7.40 9.43
C ALA A 55 -5.23 8.17 8.31
N LYS A 56 -6.51 7.84 8.08
CA LYS A 56 -7.35 8.53 7.09
C LYS A 56 -7.54 10.01 7.42
N GLU A 57 -7.72 10.35 8.70
CA GLU A 57 -7.83 11.76 9.12
C GLU A 57 -6.54 12.54 8.83
N VAL A 58 -5.38 11.95 9.12
CA VAL A 58 -4.08 12.55 8.83
C VAL A 58 -3.90 12.76 7.33
N GLU A 59 -4.24 11.76 6.51
CA GLU A 59 -4.09 11.87 5.06
C GLU A 59 -5.05 12.90 4.47
N ASN A 60 -6.32 12.93 4.91
CA ASN A 60 -7.29 13.95 4.52
C ASN A 60 -6.80 15.37 4.81
N LYS A 61 -6.17 15.60 5.98
CA LYS A 61 -5.56 16.89 6.31
C LYS A 61 -4.42 17.25 5.36
N ARG A 62 -3.60 16.26 4.97
CA ARG A 62 -2.52 16.47 3.98
C ARG A 62 -3.09 16.85 2.61
N TYR A 63 -4.14 16.15 2.15
CA TYR A 63 -4.82 16.51 0.90
C TYR A 63 -5.41 17.92 0.95
N ALA A 64 -6.08 18.29 2.05
CA ALA A 64 -6.64 19.63 2.21
C ALA A 64 -5.56 20.72 2.19
N ALA A 65 -4.41 20.48 2.84
CA ALA A 65 -3.28 21.40 2.80
C ALA A 65 -2.69 21.55 1.40
N LEU A 66 -2.50 20.44 0.68
CA LEU A 66 -1.99 20.44 -0.69
C LEU A 66 -2.95 21.17 -1.64
N GLN A 67 -4.25 20.90 -1.51
CA GLN A 67 -5.28 21.57 -2.30
C GLN A 67 -5.26 23.08 -2.05
N SER A 68 -5.20 23.52 -0.80
CA SER A 68 -5.08 24.93 -0.44
C SER A 68 -3.84 25.59 -1.05
N GLN A 69 -2.68 24.92 -1.01
CA GLN A 69 -1.44 25.43 -1.62
C GLN A 69 -1.58 25.60 -3.14
N LEU A 70 -2.13 24.60 -3.83
CA LEU A 70 -2.36 24.66 -5.28
C LEU A 70 -3.34 25.77 -5.66
N THR A 71 -4.44 25.91 -4.91
CA THR A 71 -5.40 26.99 -5.11
C THR A 71 -4.74 28.36 -4.92
N PHE A 72 -3.94 28.53 -3.87
CA PHE A 72 -3.21 29.77 -3.63
C PHE A 72 -2.24 30.11 -4.78
N LEU A 73 -1.47 29.12 -5.26
CA LEU A 73 -0.58 29.31 -6.42
C LEU A 73 -1.36 29.75 -7.67
N PHE A 74 -2.54 29.16 -7.89
CA PHE A 74 -3.37 29.43 -9.05
C PHE A 74 -3.97 30.84 -9.00
N GLU A 75 -4.51 31.23 -7.85
CA GLU A 75 -5.08 32.57 -7.63
C GLU A 75 -4.02 33.67 -7.62
N SER A 76 -2.83 33.39 -7.10
CA SER A 76 -1.71 34.35 -7.07
C SER A 76 -1.04 34.55 -8.43
N GLY A 77 -1.47 33.85 -9.48
CA GLY A 77 -0.96 34.03 -10.85
C GLY A 77 0.49 33.59 -11.04
N ASN A 78 1.05 32.81 -10.11
CA ASN A 78 2.47 32.43 -10.08
C ASN A 78 2.80 31.17 -10.90
N ILE A 79 1.84 30.60 -11.63
CA ILE A 79 1.98 29.27 -12.27
C ILE A 79 2.43 29.35 -13.73
N LEU A 80 2.16 30.45 -14.43
CA LEU A 80 2.50 30.55 -15.85
C LEU A 80 3.75 31.42 -16.03
N PRO A 81 4.87 30.87 -16.53
CA PRO A 81 5.96 31.70 -17.01
C PRO A 81 5.38 32.66 -18.05
N GLN A 82 5.73 33.94 -17.94
CA GLN A 82 5.30 34.98 -18.86
C GLN A 82 5.69 34.53 -20.28
N CYS A 83 4.70 34.27 -21.14
CA CYS A 83 4.97 33.93 -22.53
C CYS A 83 5.90 35.01 -23.08
N PRO A 84 7.08 34.66 -23.65
CA PRO A 84 7.97 35.68 -24.17
C PRO A 84 7.17 36.49 -25.18
N ALA A 85 7.02 37.79 -24.91
CA ALA A 85 6.47 38.72 -25.88
C ALA A 85 7.29 38.51 -27.15
N SER A 86 6.61 38.29 -28.28
CA SER A 86 7.26 38.25 -29.58
C SER A 86 8.13 39.50 -29.67
N SER A 87 9.43 39.30 -29.57
CA SER A 87 10.40 40.35 -29.76
C SER A 87 10.16 40.86 -31.16
N ASP A 88 9.70 42.10 -31.28
CA ASP A 88 9.76 42.86 -32.53
C ASP A 88 11.24 43.01 -32.87
N GLY A 89 11.77 41.97 -33.49
CA GLY A 89 13.12 41.85 -33.97
C GLY A 89 13.01 41.15 -35.30
N SER A 90 12.69 41.94 -36.32
CA SER A 90 13.05 41.61 -37.69
C SER A 90 14.50 41.14 -37.67
N ASP A 91 14.73 39.86 -37.93
CA ASP A 91 15.97 39.42 -38.53
C ASP A 91 15.68 38.30 -39.51
N GLN A 92 16.18 38.57 -40.69
CA GLN A 92 16.00 37.90 -41.94
C GLN A 92 16.95 36.68 -41.98
N GLU A 93 16.52 35.68 -42.76
CA GLU A 93 17.37 34.71 -43.48
C GLU A 93 17.69 33.37 -42.82
N GLY A 94 17.32 32.32 -43.55
CA GLY A 94 18.16 31.13 -43.72
C GLY A 94 17.98 30.02 -42.69
N ASP A 95 17.33 28.93 -43.12
CA ASP A 95 18.05 27.69 -43.48
C ASP A 95 17.19 26.44 -43.19
N GLU A 96 16.72 25.86 -44.29
CA GLU A 96 16.31 24.47 -44.54
C GLU A 96 16.35 23.45 -43.39
N ASN A 97 15.24 22.73 -43.19
CA ASN A 97 15.10 21.36 -43.71
C ASN A 97 13.77 20.72 -43.26
N VAL A 98 13.06 20.18 -44.26
CA VAL A 98 11.80 19.47 -44.19
C VAL A 98 11.97 18.10 -43.53
N LYS A 99 11.13 17.78 -42.55
CA LYS A 99 10.72 16.39 -42.31
C LYS A 99 9.27 16.32 -41.87
N SER A 100 8.40 16.36 -42.88
CA SER A 100 7.02 15.94 -42.80
C SER A 100 6.96 14.43 -42.57
N ASN A 101 6.14 13.97 -41.63
CA ASN A 101 5.39 12.72 -41.72
C ASN A 101 4.18 12.90 -40.79
N LYS A 102 3.05 13.36 -41.34
CA LYS A 102 2.01 12.52 -41.96
C LYS A 102 1.20 11.81 -40.86
N GLU A 103 0.00 12.34 -40.66
CA GLU A 103 -1.10 11.77 -39.90
C GLU A 103 -1.37 10.31 -40.28
N SER A 104 -1.82 9.52 -39.30
CA SER A 104 -2.71 8.39 -39.58
C SER A 104 -3.65 8.21 -38.38
N GLU A 105 -4.93 8.36 -38.69
CA GLU A 105 -6.10 8.06 -37.86
C GLU A 105 -6.28 6.55 -37.63
N GLY A 106 -7.15 6.22 -36.67
CA GLY A 106 -7.79 4.91 -36.48
C GLY A 106 -7.00 3.94 -35.57
N ASP A 107 -7.60 3.12 -34.72
CA ASP A 107 -8.98 2.63 -34.68
C ASP A 107 -9.26 2.01 -33.30
N GLU A 108 -10.54 2.00 -32.93
CA GLU A 108 -11.10 1.44 -31.70
C GLU A 108 -11.00 -0.10 -31.67
N ASN A 109 -10.82 -0.68 -30.47
CA ASN A 109 -11.36 -1.96 -30.00
C ASN A 109 -10.63 -2.32 -28.69
N GLY A 110 -11.28 -2.59 -27.55
CA GLY A 110 -12.45 -3.44 -27.43
C GLY A 110 -11.99 -4.89 -27.27
N LYS A 111 -11.63 -5.31 -26.04
CA LYS A 111 -11.82 -6.69 -25.56
C LYS A 111 -11.53 -6.83 -24.06
N SER A 112 -12.63 -6.94 -23.33
CA SER A 112 -12.74 -7.58 -22.04
C SER A 112 -12.78 -9.08 -22.28
N ASP A 113 -11.89 -9.87 -21.69
CA ASP A 113 -12.10 -11.31 -21.56
C ASP A 113 -12.11 -11.69 -20.07
N LYS A 114 -13.34 -11.90 -19.63
CA LYS A 114 -13.76 -12.71 -18.48
C LYS A 114 -13.48 -14.16 -18.86
N GLU A 115 -12.80 -14.92 -18.01
CA GLU A 115 -12.99 -16.37 -17.99
C GLU A 115 -13.46 -16.81 -16.60
N SER A 116 -14.60 -17.48 -16.65
CA SER A 116 -15.41 -18.03 -15.58
C SER A 116 -14.99 -19.46 -15.23
N GLU A 117 -15.26 -19.81 -13.98
CA GLU A 117 -15.67 -21.12 -13.46
C GLU A 117 -15.89 -22.26 -14.48
N GLY A 118 -15.30 -23.41 -14.18
CA GLY A 118 -15.71 -24.72 -14.68
C GLY A 118 -15.88 -25.68 -13.50
N ASP A 119 -17.14 -26.08 -13.28
CA ASP A 119 -17.60 -27.03 -12.27
C ASP A 119 -17.70 -28.46 -12.83
N GLU A 120 -17.55 -29.44 -11.93
CA GLU A 120 -17.97 -30.86 -11.92
C GLU A 120 -17.72 -31.82 -13.11
N LYS A 121 -17.03 -32.93 -12.79
CA LYS A 121 -17.65 -34.28 -12.79
C LYS A 121 -16.88 -35.29 -11.93
#